data_AF-A0A842WSR2-F1
#
_entry.id   AF-A0A842WSR2-F1
#
_cell.length_a   1.000
_cell.length_b   1.000
_cell.length_c   1.000
_cell.angle_alpha   90.00
_cell.angle_beta   90.00
_cell.angle_gamma   90.00
#
_symmetry.space_group_name_H-M   'P 1'
#
loop_
_entity.id
_entity.type
_entity.pdbx_description
1 polymer ?
#
loop_
_entity_poly.entity_id
_entity_poly.type
_entity_poly.pdbx_seq_one_letter_code
_entity_poly.pdbx_strand_id
1 'polypeptide(L)' 'MAHEGLAISFVIMGILLILGYHFGPSKEIREVKRLEGKVMLLPSAIILFVLAAIVFSGILG' A
#
# COMPACT_ATOMS: atom_id res chain seq x y z
N MET A 1 -13.20 8.68 16.05
CA MET A 1 -13.98 8.73 14.80
C MET A 1 -13.16 9.11 13.57
N ALA A 2 -12.54 10.30 13.48
CA ALA A 2 -11.74 10.68 12.28
C ALA A 2 -10.50 9.79 12.08
N HIS A 3 -9.79 9.44 13.16
CA HIS A 3 -8.60 8.58 13.12
C HIS A 3 -8.92 7.14 12.69
N GLU A 4 -10.06 6.58 13.12
CA GLU A 4 -10.52 5.25 12.69
C GLU A 4 -10.78 5.20 11.18
N GLY A 5 -11.43 6.22 10.62
CA GLY A 5 -11.68 6.32 9.18
C GLY A 5 -10.39 6.43 8.36
N LEU A 6 -9.38 7.11 8.90
CA LEU A 6 -8.05 7.25 8.30
C LEU A 6 -7.28 5.92 8.32
N ALA A 7 -7.34 5.17 9.42
CA ALA A 7 -6.75 3.84 9.50
C ALA A 7 -7.40 2.86 8.50
N ILE A 8 -8.74 2.88 8.38
CA ILE A 8 -9.46 2.04 7.42
C ILE A 8 -9.05 2.37 5.98
N SER A 9 -8.92 3.64 5.62
CA SER A 9 -8.50 4.04 4.27
C SER A 9 -7.06 3.63 3.95
N PHE A 10 -6.15 3.66 4.93
CA PHE A 10 -4.80 3.10 4.76
C PHE A 10 -4.80 1.58 4.55
N VAL A 11 -5.64 0.83 5.26
CA VAL A 11 -5.80 -0.61 5.05
C VAL A 11 -6.33 -0.91 3.65
N ILE A 12 -7.38 -0.22 3.22
CA ILE A 12 -7.96 -0.38 1.88
C ILE A 12 -6.91 -0.10 0.80
N MET A 13 -6.17 1.01 0.93
CA MET A 13 -5.14 1.38 -0.03
C MET A 13 -3.98 0.37 -0.04
N GLY A 14 -3.55 -0.13 1.12
CA GLY A 14 -2.54 -1.19 1.22
C GLY A 14 -2.95 -2.47 0.49
N ILE A 15 -4.22 -2.88 0.63
CA ILE A 15 -4.77 -4.04 -0.11
C ILE A 15 -4.77 -3.76 -1.62
N LEU A 16 -5.21 -2.57 -2.06
CA LEU A 16 -5.20 -2.21 -3.48
C LEU A 16 -3.80 -2.25 -4.10
N LEU A 17 -2.76 -1.86 -3.36
CA LEU A 17 -1.37 -1.95 -3.83
C LEU A 17 -0.89 -3.40 -3.98
N ILE A 18 -1.27 -4.31 -3.07
CA ILE A 18 -0.98 -5.75 -3.18
C ILE A 18 -1.69 -6.35 -4.40
N LEU A 19 -2.95 -5.98 -4.62
CA LEU A 19 -3.68 -6.37 -5.82
C LEU A 19 -3.00 -5.81 -7.08
N GLY A 20 -2.55 -4.55 -7.03
CA GLY A 20 -1.78 -3.91 -8.09
C GLY A 20 -0.49 -4.66 -8.45
N TYR A 21 0.19 -5.25 -7.46
CA TYR A 21 1.37 -6.08 -7.69
C TYR A 21 1.07 -7.38 -8.46
N HIS A 22 -0.11 -7.97 -8.22
CA HIS A 22 -0.55 -9.20 -8.90
C HIS A 22 -1.12 -8.90 -10.29
N PHE A 23 -1.90 -7.83 -10.43
CA PHE A 23 -2.58 -7.48 -11.68
C PHE A 23 -1.76 -6.58 -12.63
N GLY A 24 -0.65 -6.01 -12.17
CA GLY A 24 0.22 -5.18 -13.01
C GLY A 24 1.61 -4.95 -12.40
N PRO A 25 2.38 -4.01 -12.94
CA PRO A 25 2.44 -3.61 -14.35
C PRO A 25 2.81 -4.78 -15.27
N SER A 26 2.07 -4.97 -16.36
CA SER A 26 2.25 -6.08 -17.32
C SER A 26 2.48 -5.62 -18.76
N LYS A 27 2.23 -4.34 -19.07
CA LYS A 27 2.31 -3.78 -20.44
C LYS A 27 3.68 -3.17 -20.78
N GLU A 28 4.64 -3.19 -19.85
CA GLU A 28 6.00 -2.69 -20.09
C GLU A 28 6.82 -3.69 -20.89
N ILE A 29 7.40 -3.24 -22.01
CA ILE A 29 8.29 -4.03 -22.89
C ILE A 29 9.65 -4.25 -22.21
N ARG A 30 10.09 -3.30 -21.39
CA ARG A 30 11.35 -3.38 -20.65
C ARG A 30 11.15 -4.09 -19.31
N GLU A 31 11.72 -5.28 -19.19
CA GLU A 31 11.70 -6.11 -17.97
C GLU A 31 12.12 -5.35 -16.70
N VAL A 32 13.18 -4.54 -16.79
CA VAL A 32 13.68 -3.75 -15.66
C VAL A 32 12.64 -2.75 -15.16
N LYS A 33 11.96 -2.04 -16.07
CA LYS A 33 10.92 -1.05 -15.71
C LYS A 33 9.69 -1.71 -15.13
N ARG A 34 9.34 -2.89 -15.64
CA ARG A 34 8.27 -3.73 -15.10
C ARG A 34 8.57 -4.17 -13.68
N LEU A 35 9.80 -4.62 -13.43
CA LEU A 35 10.26 -5.05 -12.11
C LEU A 35 10.30 -3.88 -11.13
N GLU A 36 10.88 -2.74 -11.52
CA GLU A 36 10.88 -1.51 -10.71
C GLU A 36 9.45 -1.14 -10.28
N GLY A 37 8.51 -1.10 -11.22
CA GLY A 37 7.11 -0.77 -10.92
C GLY A 37 6.45 -1.76 -9.96
N LYS A 38 6.73 -3.06 -10.08
CA LYS A 38 6.23 -4.07 -9.12
C LYS A 38 6.87 -3.93 -7.75
N VAL A 39 8.18 -3.79 -7.70
CA VAL A 39 8.95 -3.74 -6.44
C VAL A 39 8.59 -2.51 -5.62
N MET A 40 8.12 -1.41 -6.22
CA MET A 40 7.67 -0.23 -5.47
C MET A 40 6.30 -0.41 -4.78
N LEU A 41 5.45 -1.32 -5.25
CA LEU A 41 4.09 -1.51 -4.71
C LEU A 41 4.09 -2.19 -3.35
N LEU A 42 4.94 -3.20 -3.15
CA LEU A 42 4.93 -4.01 -1.93
C LEU A 42 5.45 -3.23 -0.70
N PRO A 43 6.59 -2.52 -0.75
CA PRO A 43 7.06 -1.68 0.36
C PRO A 43 6.06 -0.58 0.70
N SER A 44 5.42 0.01 -0.31
CA SER A 44 4.40 1.06 -0.12
C SER A 44 3.18 0.51 0.63
N ALA A 45 2.71 -0.70 0.29
CA ALA A 45 1.64 -1.37 1.02
C ALA A 45 2.00 -1.64 2.49
N ILE A 46 3.22 -2.12 2.74
CA ILE A 46 3.72 -2.39 4.10
C ILE A 46 3.71 -1.10 4.94
N ILE A 47 4.20 0.00 4.39
CA ILE A 47 4.22 1.31 5.07
C ILE A 47 2.79 1.74 5.44
N LEU A 48 1.82 1.57 4.54
CA LEU A 48 0.42 1.92 4.82
C LEU A 48 -0.17 1.07 5.95
N PHE A 49 0.15 -0.22 6.04
CA PHE A 49 -0.31 -1.05 7.16
C PHE A 49 0.33 -0.65 8.49
N VAL A 50 1.62 -0.32 8.48
CA VAL A 50 2.30 0.20 9.68
C VAL A 50 1.67 1.51 10.13
N LEU A 51 1.40 2.43 9.20
CA LEU A 51 0.72 3.69 9.50
C LEU A 51 -0.70 3.47 10.00
N ALA A 52 -1.45 2.52 9.41
CA ALA A 52 -2.78 2.15 9.89
C ALA A 52 -2.74 1.64 11.33
N ALA A 53 -1.77 0.79 11.67
CA ALA A 53 -1.59 0.27 13.02
C ALA A 53 -1.26 1.39 14.02
N ILE A 54 -0.36 2.32 13.66
CA ILE A 54 0.00 3.46 14.51
C ILE A 54 -1.22 4.37 14.73
N VAL A 55 -1.93 4.74 13.67
CA VAL A 55 -3.11 5.62 13.77
C VAL A 55 -4.23 4.95 14.57
N PHE A 56 -4.46 3.65 14.37
CA PHE A 56 -5.48 2.91 15.10
C PHE A 56 -5.13 2.69 16.57
N SER A 57 -3.85 2.54 16.90
CA SER A 57 -3.38 2.37 18.29
C SER A 57 -3.64 3.60 19.18
N GLY A 58 -3.99 4.75 18.59
CA GLY A 58 -4.23 5.98 19.32
C GLY A 58 -2.96 6.66 19.86
N ILE A 59 -1.76 6.20 19.48
CA ILE A 59 -0.49 6.84 19.88
C ILE A 59 -0.41 8.31 19.41
N LEU A 60 -1.13 8.66 18.35
CA LEU A 60 -1.20 10.01 17.78
C LEU A 60 -2.38 10.84 18.32
N GLY A 61 -3.18 10.29 19.24
CA GLY A 61 -4.39 10.91 19.81
C GLY A 61 -4.16 11.56 21.17
#